data_AF-A0A7H0HAI8-F1
#
_entry.id   AF-A0A7H0HAI8-F1
#
_cell.length_a   1.000
_cell.length_b   1.000
_cell.length_c   1.000
_cell.angle_alpha   90.00
_cell.angle_beta   90.00
_cell.angle_gamma   90.00
#
_symmetry.space_group_name_H-M   'P 1'
#
loop_
_entity.id
_entity.type
_entity.pdbx_description
1 polymer ?
#
loop_
_entity_poly.entity_id
_entity_poly.type
_entity_poly.pdbx_seq_one_letter_code
_entity_poly.pdbx_strand_id
1 'polypeptide(L)'
;MGTATFLVYMTVFVVLWILFNVVGIFGFRWDAYPFILLNLFFSTQASYSAPLILLAQNRQERRDQVSFDEDRRIAAQSRADMDFLAREIAAIRMSLGELATRDFVRGELRNELRDLAERLEQATDEEEQK
;
A
#
# COMPACT_ATOMS: atom_id res chain seq x y z
N MET A 1 -15.78 -2.98 16.18
CA MET A 1 -16.68 -3.66 17.14
C MET A 1 -17.99 -2.87 17.22
N GLY A 2 -19.01 -3.19 16.42
CA GLY A 2 -20.24 -2.37 16.39
C GLY A 2 -21.46 -3.05 15.75
N THR A 3 -21.26 -3.86 14.71
CA THR A 3 -22.38 -4.49 14.00
C THR A 3 -23.01 -5.66 14.78
N ALA A 4 -22.21 -6.50 15.44
CA ALA A 4 -22.70 -7.69 16.14
C ALA A 4 -23.60 -7.35 17.34
N THR A 5 -23.22 -6.35 18.14
CA THR A 5 -23.99 -5.94 19.34
C THR A 5 -25.34 -5.31 18.97
N PHE A 6 -25.40 -4.53 17.89
CA PHE A 6 -26.65 -3.94 17.41
C PHE A 6 -27.65 -5.01 16.94
N LEU A 7 -27.16 -6.01 16.22
CA LEU A 7 -28.00 -7.13 15.75
C LEU A 7 -28.60 -7.90 16.92
N VAL A 8 -27.80 -8.21 17.95
CA VAL A 8 -28.29 -8.92 19.16
C VAL A 8 -29.38 -8.13 19.87
N TYR A 9 -29.17 -6.82 20.08
CA TYR A 9 -30.17 -5.96 20.73
C TYR A 9 -31.48 -5.90 19.94
N MET A 10 -31.41 -5.76 18.61
CA MET A 10 -32.58 -5.74 17.74
C MET A 10 -33.35 -7.06 17.76
N THR A 11 -32.67 -8.21 17.75
CA THR A 11 -33.31 -9.52 17.86
C THR A 11 -34.03 -9.68 19.19
N VAL A 12 -33.40 -9.30 20.30
CA VAL A 12 -34.02 -9.37 21.63
C VAL A 12 -35.27 -8.47 21.72
N PHE A 13 -35.20 -7.25 21.18
CA PHE A 13 -36.34 -6.34 21.14
C PHE A 13 -37.54 -6.93 20.40
N VAL A 14 -37.32 -7.51 19.20
CA VAL A 14 -38.38 -8.14 18.40
C VAL A 14 -39.00 -9.32 19.15
N VAL A 15 -38.18 -10.18 19.76
CA VAL A 15 -38.66 -11.35 20.52
C VAL A 15 -39.50 -10.91 21.73
N LEU A 16 -39.05 -9.90 22.48
CA LEU A 16 -39.80 -9.35 23.61
C LEU A 16 -41.12 -8.71 23.17
N TRP A 17 -41.14 -8.00 22.04
CA TRP A 17 -42.35 -7.38 21.50
C TRP A 17 -43.41 -8.43 21.13
N ILE A 18 -42.99 -9.49 20.46
CA ILE A 18 -43.85 -10.63 20.12
C ILE A 18 -44.36 -11.29 21.40
N LEU A 19 -43.48 -11.57 22.36
CA LEU A 19 -43.86 -12.23 23.62
C LEU A 19 -44.85 -11.39 24.43
N PHE A 20 -44.63 -10.08 24.52
CA PHE A 20 -45.54 -9.14 25.19
C PHE A 20 -46.93 -9.12 24.53
N ASN A 21 -46.99 -9.12 23.19
CA ASN A 21 -48.25 -9.17 22.46
C ASN A 21 -48.98 -10.52 22.58
N VAL A 22 -48.25 -11.63 22.60
CA VAL A 22 -48.82 -12.97 22.73
C VAL A 22 -49.33 -13.24 24.14
N VAL A 23 -48.60 -12.80 25.17
CA VAL A 23 -48.99 -12.99 26.59
C VAL A 23 -50.20 -12.12 26.95
N GLY A 24 -50.47 -11.05 26.20
CA GLY A 24 -51.79 -10.41 26.17
C GLY A 24 -52.29 -10.06 27.56
N ILE A 25 -51.53 -9.24 28.28
CA ILE A 25 -51.92 -8.68 29.58
C ILE A 25 -53.29 -8.00 29.41
N PHE A 26 -54.35 -8.65 29.90
CA PHE A 26 -55.75 -8.20 29.96
C PHE A 26 -56.60 -8.17 28.67
N GLY A 27 -56.47 -9.14 27.75
CA GLY A 27 -57.47 -9.34 26.68
C GLY A 27 -57.58 -8.21 25.64
N PHE A 28 -56.78 -7.16 25.78
CA PHE A 28 -56.58 -6.09 24.82
C PHE A 28 -55.53 -6.54 23.82
N ARG A 29 -55.95 -6.90 22.61
CA ARG A 29 -55.06 -7.30 21.51
C ARG A 29 -54.39 -6.05 20.93
N TRP A 30 -53.37 -5.54 21.63
CA TRP A 30 -52.64 -4.31 21.28
C TRP A 30 -52.03 -4.37 19.86
N ASP A 31 -51.54 -5.55 19.44
CA ASP A 31 -51.09 -5.83 18.07
C ASP A 31 -51.39 -7.30 17.71
N ALA A 32 -52.65 -7.56 17.34
CA ALA A 32 -53.10 -8.88 16.90
C ALA A 32 -52.33 -9.36 15.66
N TYR A 33 -52.11 -10.68 15.54
CA TYR A 33 -51.58 -11.30 14.32
C TYR A 33 -52.33 -10.74 13.09
N PRO A 34 -51.66 -10.07 12.12
CA PRO A 34 -50.26 -10.23 11.69
C PRO A 34 -49.24 -9.15 12.16
N PHE A 35 -49.40 -8.53 13.33
CA PHE A 35 -48.49 -7.51 13.90
C PHE A 35 -48.29 -6.28 12.99
N ILE A 36 -49.34 -5.48 12.84
CA ILE A 36 -49.38 -4.32 11.93
C ILE A 36 -48.42 -3.21 12.39
N LEU A 37 -48.31 -2.98 13.71
CA LEU A 37 -47.46 -1.93 14.25
C LEU A 37 -45.97 -2.25 14.06
N LEU A 38 -45.59 -3.51 14.27
CA LEU A 38 -44.23 -3.96 14.05
C LEU A 38 -43.83 -3.85 12.57
N ASN A 39 -44.74 -4.23 11.66
CA ASN A 39 -44.52 -4.05 10.22
C ASN A 39 -44.35 -2.58 9.82
N LEU A 40 -45.18 -1.68 10.38
CA LEU A 40 -45.07 -0.25 10.13
C LEU A 40 -43.73 0.32 10.59
N PHE A 41 -43.25 -0.12 11.76
CA PHE A 41 -41.95 0.29 12.29
C PHE A 41 -40.81 -0.17 11.38
N PHE A 42 -40.81 -1.43 10.93
CA PHE A 42 -39.81 -1.94 9.98
C PHE A 42 -39.84 -1.22 8.63
N SER A 43 -41.03 -0.91 8.10
CA SER A 43 -41.16 -0.14 6.86
C SER A 43 -40.51 1.25 6.97
N THR A 44 -40.74 1.92 8.10
CA THR A 44 -40.14 3.24 8.37
C THR A 44 -38.63 3.13 8.57
N GLN A 45 -38.17 2.09 9.28
CA GLN A 45 -36.75 1.82 9.50
C GLN A 45 -36.00 1.59 8.18
N ALA A 46 -36.58 0.83 7.26
CA ALA A 46 -36.03 0.62 5.92
C ALA A 46 -36.00 1.93 5.11
N SER A 47 -37.09 2.72 5.16
CA SER A 47 -37.20 3.99 4.44
C SER A 47 -36.15 5.02 4.88
N TYR A 48 -35.84 5.13 6.17
CA TYR A 48 -34.81 6.04 6.68
C TYR A 48 -33.38 5.50 6.54
N SER A 49 -33.20 4.18 6.49
CA SER A 49 -31.88 3.58 6.30
C SER A 49 -31.30 3.85 4.90
N ALA A 50 -32.14 3.81 3.86
CA ALA A 50 -31.71 4.06 2.49
C ALA A 50 -30.94 5.39 2.30
N PRO A 51 -31.46 6.56 2.69
CA PRO A 51 -30.74 7.82 2.54
C PRO A 51 -29.49 7.91 3.43
N LEU A 52 -29.50 7.35 4.64
CA LEU A 52 -28.31 7.31 5.48
C LEU A 52 -27.20 6.46 4.86
N ILE A 53 -27.55 5.31 4.28
CA ILE A 53 -26.61 4.45 3.56
C ILE A 53 -26.05 5.21 2.36
N LEU A 54 -26.88 5.92 1.60
CA LEU A 54 -26.42 6.74 0.47
C LEU A 54 -25.46 7.86 0.91
N LEU A 55 -25.73 8.53 2.03
CA LEU A 55 -24.82 9.56 2.57
C LEU A 55 -23.49 8.96 3.05
N ALA A 56 -23.56 7.80 3.71
CA ALA A 56 -22.37 7.06 4.13
C ALA A 56 -21.54 6.59 2.92
N GLN A 57 -22.21 6.10 1.87
CA GLN A 57 -21.58 5.70 0.61
C GLN A 57 -20.93 6.89 -0.09
N ASN A 58 -21.63 8.01 -0.27
CA ASN A 58 -21.06 9.22 -0.87
C ASN A 58 -19.81 9.72 -0.11
N ARG A 59 -19.83 9.67 1.22
CA ARG A 59 -18.67 10.04 2.04
C ARG A 59 -17.51 9.06 1.83
N GLN A 60 -17.81 7.76 1.76
CA GLN A 60 -16.82 6.72 1.53
C GLN A 60 -16.20 6.86 0.14
N GLU A 61 -17.01 7.03 -0.90
CA GLU A 61 -16.56 7.24 -2.29
C GLU A 61 -15.69 8.50 -2.44
N ARG A 62 -16.07 9.62 -1.81
CA ARG A 62 -15.24 10.84 -1.79
C ARG A 62 -13.86 10.58 -1.20
N ARG A 63 -13.79 9.84 -0.08
CA ARG A 63 -12.52 9.49 0.56
C ARG A 63 -11.70 8.59 -0.35
N ASP A 64 -12.34 7.60 -0.95
CA ASP A 64 -11.69 6.61 -1.80
C ASP A 64 -11.16 7.28 -3.07
N GLN A 65 -11.91 8.23 -3.65
CA GLN A 65 -11.45 9.04 -4.78
C GLN A 65 -10.16 9.81 -4.47
N VAL A 66 -10.10 10.51 -3.33
CA VAL A 66 -8.89 11.24 -2.91
C VAL A 66 -7.71 10.28 -2.71
N SER A 67 -7.96 9.12 -2.11
CA SER A 67 -6.92 8.08 -1.96
C SER A 67 -6.40 7.59 -3.31
N PHE A 68 -7.30 7.33 -4.26
CA PHE A 68 -6.92 6.87 -5.61
C PHE A 68 -6.11 7.92 -6.38
N ASP A 69 -6.46 9.19 -6.27
CA ASP A 69 -5.73 10.27 -6.95
C ASP A 69 -4.31 10.44 -6.36
N GLU A 70 -4.17 10.34 -5.04
CA GLU A 70 -2.86 10.38 -4.38
C GLU A 70 -2.02 9.15 -4.73
N ASP A 71 -2.61 7.95 -4.74
CA ASP A 71 -1.91 6.72 -5.13
C ASP A 71 -1.38 6.80 -6.57
N ARG A 72 -2.17 7.37 -7.50
CA ARG A 72 -1.73 7.60 -8.88
C ARG A 72 -0.55 8.57 -8.94
N ARG A 73 -0.60 9.66 -8.16
CA ARG A 73 0.49 10.65 -8.10
C ARG A 73 1.78 10.03 -7.56
N ILE A 74 1.68 9.29 -6.45
CA ILE A 74 2.82 8.58 -5.86
C ILE A 74 3.38 7.56 -6.85
N ALA A 75 2.54 6.79 -7.53
CA ALA A 75 2.98 5.81 -8.54
C ALA A 75 3.71 6.46 -9.72
N ALA A 76 3.20 7.60 -10.22
CA ALA A 76 3.85 8.36 -11.28
C ALA A 76 5.22 8.90 -10.85
N GLN A 77 5.32 9.45 -9.64
CA GLN A 77 6.58 9.94 -9.08
C GLN A 77 7.57 8.81 -8.85
N SER A 78 7.13 7.71 -8.25
CA SER A 78 7.95 6.51 -8.03
C SER A 78 8.53 5.96 -9.35
N ARG A 79 7.74 5.96 -10.43
CA ARG A 79 8.23 5.54 -11.74
C ARG A 79 9.30 6.48 -12.30
N ALA A 80 9.10 7.78 -12.18
CA ALA A 80 10.08 8.78 -12.61
C ALA A 80 11.39 8.66 -11.83
N ASP A 81 11.31 8.44 -10.52
CA ASP A 81 12.46 8.23 -9.64
C ASP A 81 13.21 6.95 -10.02
N MET A 82 12.50 5.86 -10.31
CA MET A 82 13.11 4.62 -10.81
C MET A 82 13.82 4.82 -12.16
N ASP A 83 13.19 5.54 -13.09
CA ASP A 83 13.81 5.83 -14.39
C ASP A 83 15.05 6.74 -14.24
N PHE A 84 15.03 7.67 -13.28
CA PHE A 84 16.19 8.49 -12.94
C PHE A 84 17.31 7.63 -12.36
N LEU A 85 17.02 6.81 -11.35
CA LEU A 85 18.00 5.91 -10.73
C LEU A 85 18.57 4.91 -11.75
N ALA A 86 17.76 4.38 -12.66
CA ALA A 86 18.22 3.47 -13.71
C ALA A 86 19.20 4.16 -14.68
N ARG A 87 18.93 5.42 -15.05
CA ARG A 87 19.84 6.23 -15.88
C ARG A 87 21.14 6.51 -15.15
N GLU A 88 21.07 6.86 -13.87
CA GLU A 88 22.26 7.13 -13.05
C GLU A 88 23.12 5.86 -12.90
N ILE A 89 22.51 4.71 -12.64
CA ILE A 89 23.20 3.42 -12.59
C ILE A 89 23.84 3.08 -13.94
N ALA A 90 23.18 3.37 -15.06
CA ALA A 90 23.76 3.15 -16.38
C ALA A 90 24.98 4.05 -16.63
N ALA A 91 24.92 5.32 -16.22
CA ALA A 91 26.03 6.26 -16.32
C ALA A 91 27.21 5.83 -15.44
N ILE A 92 26.94 5.44 -14.19
CA ILE A 92 27.94 4.87 -13.26
C ILE A 92 28.57 3.61 -13.86
N ARG A 93 27.76 2.69 -14.43
CA ARG A 93 28.28 1.48 -15.07
C ARG A 93 29.20 1.78 -16.25
N MET A 94 28.88 2.81 -17.04
CA MET A 94 29.70 3.23 -18.17
C MET A 94 31.07 3.75 -17.68
N SER A 95 31.08 4.63 -16.67
CA SER A 95 32.32 5.19 -16.12
C SER A 95 33.18 4.16 -15.40
N LEU A 96 32.57 3.22 -14.66
CA LEU A 96 33.29 2.06 -14.13
C LEU A 96 33.79 1.11 -15.23
N GLY A 97 33.06 0.96 -16.32
CA GLY A 97 33.47 0.14 -17.46
C GLY A 97 34.77 0.63 -18.10
N GLU A 98 34.94 1.95 -18.23
CA GLU A 98 36.19 2.55 -18.74
C GLU A 98 37.36 2.32 -17.77
N LEU A 99 37.16 2.47 -16.46
CA LEU A 99 38.21 2.29 -15.45
C LEU A 99 38.57 0.81 -15.18
N ALA A 100 37.61 -0.10 -15.33
CA ALA A 100 37.77 -1.53 -15.04
C ALA A 100 38.01 -2.39 -16.29
N THR A 101 38.36 -1.80 -17.44
CA THR A 101 38.73 -2.61 -18.60
C THR A 101 40.05 -3.33 -18.28
N ARG A 102 40.04 -4.67 -18.36
CA ARG A 102 41.21 -5.54 -18.06
C ARG A 102 42.48 -5.05 -18.75
N ASP A 103 42.35 -4.47 -19.93
CA ASP A 103 43.45 -3.95 -20.73
C ASP A 103 44.05 -2.65 -20.18
N PHE A 104 43.26 -1.78 -19.52
CA PHE A 104 43.79 -0.62 -18.79
C PHE A 104 44.61 -1.07 -17.58
N VAL A 105 44.05 -1.94 -16.74
CA VAL A 105 44.74 -2.49 -15.57
C VAL A 105 45.98 -3.28 -15.98
N ARG A 106 45.91 -4.08 -17.06
CA ARG A 106 47.09 -4.77 -17.62
C ARG A 106 48.09 -3.81 -18.24
N GLY A 107 47.65 -2.70 -18.81
CA GLY A 107 48.51 -1.67 -19.38
C GLY A 107 49.33 -1.00 -18.28
N GLU A 108 48.66 -0.57 -17.22
CA GLU A 108 49.29 0.10 -16.09
C GLU A 108 50.27 -0.82 -15.35
N LEU A 109 49.85 -2.06 -15.05
CA LEU A 109 50.75 -3.08 -14.47
C LEU A 109 51.98 -3.33 -15.35
N ARG A 110 51.83 -3.33 -16.67
CA ARG A 110 52.94 -3.62 -17.59
C ARG A 110 53.89 -2.44 -17.73
N ASN A 111 53.37 -1.21 -17.69
CA ASN A 111 54.18 0.00 -17.64
C ASN A 111 55.00 0.07 -16.35
N GLU A 112 54.38 -0.14 -15.19
CA GLU A 112 55.07 -0.16 -13.90
C GLU A 112 56.15 -1.25 -13.82
N LEU A 113 55.83 -2.46 -14.29
CA LEU A 113 56.82 -3.55 -14.35
C LEU A 113 58.01 -3.24 -15.27
N ARG A 114 57.76 -2.51 -16.37
CA ARG A 114 58.81 -2.11 -17.30
C ARG A 114 59.71 -1.02 -16.71
N ASP A 115 59.13 -0.03 -16.04
CA ASP A 115 59.88 1.01 -15.33
C ASP A 115 60.78 0.41 -14.24
N LEU A 116 60.25 -0.55 -13.46
CA LEU A 116 61.04 -1.28 -12.47
C LEU A 116 62.17 -2.10 -13.10
N ALA A 117 61.92 -2.74 -14.26
CA ALA A 117 62.94 -3.50 -14.97
C ALA A 117 64.06 -2.60 -15.50
N GLU A 118 63.72 -1.45 -16.10
CA GLU A 118 64.69 -0.47 -16.60
C GLU A 118 65.56 0.09 -15.45
N ARG A 119 64.98 0.33 -14.27
CA ARG A 119 65.74 0.76 -13.08
C ARG A 119 66.72 -0.31 -12.59
N LEU A 120 66.37 -1.59 -12.66
CA LEU A 120 67.27 -2.69 -12.26
C LEU A 120 68.41 -2.87 -13.27
N GLU A 121 68.13 -2.72 -14.56
CA GLU A 121 69.13 -2.80 -15.63
C GLU A 121 70.14 -1.64 -15.48
N GLN A 122 69.67 -0.42 -15.25
CA GLN A 122 70.54 0.73 -14.93
C GLN A 122 71.40 0.50 -13.68
N ALA A 123 70.81 -0.05 -12.61
CA ALA A 123 71.58 -0.35 -11.39
C ALA A 123 72.65 -1.43 -11.63
N THR A 124 72.40 -2.38 -12.54
CA THR A 124 73.36 -3.44 -12.89
C THR A 124 74.50 -2.88 -13.75
N ASP A 125 74.18 -2.02 -14.73
CA ASP A 125 75.17 -1.35 -15.58
C ASP A 125 76.08 -0.39 -14.79
N GLU A 126 75.54 0.26 -13.74
CA GLU A 126 76.31 1.08 -12.81
C GLU A 126 77.27 0.26 -11.92
N GLU A 127 76.90 -0.99 -11.58
CA GLU A 127 77.80 -1.90 -10.85
C GLU A 127 78.90 -2.48 -11.75
N GLU A 128 78.64 -2.75 -13.03
CA GLU A 128 79.67 -3.23 -13.98
C GLU A 128 80.69 -2.15 -14.38
N GLN A 129 80.35 -0.87 -14.27
CA GLN A 129 81.25 0.25 -14.60
C GLN A 129 82.16 0.70 -13.43
N LYS A 130 82.03 0.09 -12.25
CA LYS A 130 82.71 0.52 -11.01
C LYS A 130 83.81 -0.44 -10.57
#